data_AF-A0A9C9Z6L9-F1
#
_entry.id   AF-A0A9C9Z6L9-F1
#
_cell.length_a   1.000
_cell.length_b   1.000
_cell.length_c   1.000
_cell.angle_alpha   90.00
_cell.angle_beta   90.00
_cell.angle_gamma   90.00
#
_symmetry.space_group_name_H-M   'P 1'
#
loop_
_entity.id
_entity.type
_entity.pdbx_description
1 polymer ?
#
loop_
_entity_poly.entity_id
_entity_poly.type
_entity_poly.pdbx_seq_one_letter_code
_entity_poly.pdbx_strand_id
1 'polypeptide(L)'
;MHRVLSLVMRRMRAPLIVLISAYAIAVLGMVLVPGVDDQGNVWHMDFFHAFYFASYMATTIGFGEIPYEFSDAQRLWATICIYL
;
A
#
# COMPACT_ATOMS: atom_id res chain seq x y z
N MET A 1 10.11 -7.89 34.23
CA MET A 1 10.02 -8.00 32.76
C MET A 1 8.60 -7.77 32.22
N HIS A 2 7.53 -8.34 32.80
CA HIS A 2 6.15 -8.17 32.29
C HIS A 2 5.62 -6.72 32.25
N ARG A 3 5.98 -5.87 33.23
CA ARG A 3 5.55 -4.45 33.26
C ARG A 3 6.19 -3.59 32.15
N VAL A 4 7.41 -3.93 31.72
CA VAL A 4 8.12 -3.19 30.66
C VAL A 4 7.50 -3.52 29.30
N LEU A 5 7.22 -4.81 29.05
CA LEU A 5 6.56 -5.26 27.83
C LEU A 5 5.17 -4.60 27.65
N SER A 6 4.35 -4.57 28.70
CA SER A 6 3.02 -3.94 28.62
C SER A 6 3.07 -2.42 28.41
N LEU A 7 4.06 -1.74 29.00
CA LEU A 7 4.33 -0.32 28.77
C LEU A 7 4.72 -0.03 27.31
N VAL A 8 5.62 -0.85 26.75
CA VAL A 8 6.04 -0.75 25.35
C VAL A 8 4.85 -1.00 24.43
N MET A 9 4.10 -2.09 24.64
CA MET A 9 2.92 -2.40 23.82
C MET A 9 1.88 -1.27 23.85
N ARG A 10 1.66 -0.64 25.02
CA ARG A 10 0.73 0.50 25.14
C ARG A 10 1.22 1.73 24.39
N ARG A 11 2.53 1.99 24.38
CA ARG A 11 3.14 3.10 23.62
C ARG A 11 3.17 2.83 22.11
N MET A 12 3.31 1.56 21.71
CA MET A 12 3.31 1.13 20.31
C MET A 12 1.92 1.10 19.68
N ARG A 13 0.83 1.18 20.45
CA ARG A 13 -0.53 1.19 19.88
C ARG A 13 -0.74 2.31 18.87
N ALA A 14 -0.37 3.54 19.22
CA ALA A 14 -0.52 4.69 18.34
C ALA A 14 0.27 4.53 17.02
N PRO A 15 1.60 4.26 17.03
CA PRO A 15 2.34 4.08 15.79
C PRO A 15 1.89 2.87 14.98
N LEU A 16 1.49 1.76 15.63
CA LEU A 16 0.96 0.59 14.91
C LEU A 16 -0.37 0.90 14.23
N ILE A 17 -1.27 1.63 14.90
CA ILE A 17 -2.55 2.05 14.28
C ILE A 17 -2.29 2.96 13.09
N VAL A 18 -1.39 3.96 13.23
CA VAL A 18 -1.03 4.85 12.11
C VAL A 18 -0.49 4.06 10.93
N LEU A 19 0.43 3.12 11.17
CA LEU A 19 1.00 2.27 10.12
C LEU A 19 -0.07 1.42 9.43
N ILE A 20 -0.93 0.75 10.20
CA ILE A 20 -2.00 -0.09 9.66
C ILE A 20 -2.98 0.76 8.84
N SER A 21 -3.35 1.95 9.34
CA SER A 21 -4.25 2.86 8.64
C SER A 21 -3.63 3.39 7.34
N ALA A 22 -2.34 3.75 7.35
CA ALA A 22 -1.63 4.19 6.15
C ALA A 22 -1.62 3.09 5.07
N TYR A 23 -1.28 1.84 5.45
CA TYR A 23 -1.34 0.70 4.53
C TYR A 23 -2.76 0.42 4.03
N ALA A 24 -3.77 0.50 4.90
CA ALA A 24 -5.16 0.30 4.50
C ALA A 24 -5.61 1.33 3.45
N ILE A 25 -5.28 2.61 3.65
CA ILE A 25 -5.58 3.69 2.70
C ILE A 25 -4.84 3.44 1.37
N ALA A 26 -3.54 3.17 1.42
CA ALA A 26 -2.73 2.94 0.24
C ALA A 26 -3.27 1.78 -0.62
N VAL A 27 -3.57 0.64 0.03
CA VAL A 27 -4.13 -0.56 -0.63
C VAL A 27 -5.51 -0.26 -1.20
N LEU A 28 -6.40 0.38 -0.43
CA LEU A 28 -7.76 0.69 -0.88
C LEU A 28 -7.76 1.56 -2.14
N GLY A 29 -6.93 2.61 -2.19
CA GLY A 29 -6.88 3.43 -3.40
C GLY A 29 -6.32 2.67 -4.59
N MET A 30 -5.30 1.83 -4.41
CA MET A 30 -4.78 1.00 -5.52
C MET A 30 -5.81 0.00 -6.07
N VAL A 31 -6.66 -0.56 -5.22
CA VAL A 31 -7.73 -1.48 -5.62
C VAL A 31 -8.86 -0.75 -6.35
N LEU A 32 -9.20 0.47 -5.93
CA LEU A 32 -10.32 1.25 -6.48
C LEU A 32 -9.98 1.98 -7.78
N VAL A 33 -8.72 2.39 -7.97
CA VAL A 33 -8.32 3.12 -9.18
C VAL A 33 -8.19 2.12 -10.35
N PRO A 34 -8.93 2.34 -11.46
CA PRO A 34 -8.85 1.46 -12.61
C PRO A 34 -7.49 1.56 -13.31
N GLY A 35 -6.93 0.40 -13.62
CA GLY A 35 -5.82 0.20 -14.54
C GLY A 35 -6.29 -0.35 -15.88
N VAL A 36 -5.33 -0.77 -16.70
CA VAL A 36 -5.56 -1.31 -18.05
C VAL A 36 -4.75 -2.60 -18.19
N ASP A 37 -5.37 -3.66 -18.72
CA ASP A 37 -4.65 -4.91 -19.02
C ASP A 37 -3.95 -4.87 -20.40
N ASP A 38 -3.22 -5.93 -20.74
CA ASP A 38 -2.50 -6.05 -22.02
C ASP A 38 -3.41 -6.00 -23.26
N GLN A 39 -4.72 -6.14 -23.10
CA GLN A 39 -5.72 -6.11 -24.17
C GLN A 39 -6.46 -4.77 -24.24
N GLY A 40 -6.13 -3.81 -23.37
CA GLY A 40 -6.79 -2.52 -23.29
C GLY A 40 -8.09 -2.51 -22.49
N ASN A 41 -8.43 -3.60 -21.79
CA ASN A 41 -9.63 -3.65 -20.96
C ASN A 41 -9.38 -3.02 -19.60
N VAL A 42 -10.45 -2.51 -18.99
CA VAL A 42 -10.38 -1.99 -17.61
C VAL A 42 -10.05 -3.12 -16.65
N TRP A 43 -8.96 -2.96 -15.93
CA TRP A 43 -8.49 -3.90 -14.92
C TRP A 43 -8.51 -3.25 -13.54
N HIS A 44 -8.89 -4.01 -12.52
CA HIS A 44 -8.80 -3.58 -11.12
C HIS A 44 -7.83 -4.48 -10.38
N MET A 45 -6.97 -3.86 -9.60
CA MET A 45 -5.98 -4.56 -8.80
C MET A 45 -6.68 -5.31 -7.67
N ASP A 46 -6.36 -6.58 -7.49
CA ASP A 46 -6.83 -7.31 -6.31
C ASP A 46 -6.06 -6.86 -5.05
N PHE A 47 -6.65 -7.04 -3.88
CA PHE A 47 -6.06 -6.69 -2.59
C PHE A 47 -4.67 -7.30 -2.39
N PHE A 48 -4.46 -8.53 -2.86
CA PHE A 48 -3.16 -9.19 -2.76
C PHE A 48 -2.08 -8.49 -3.59
N HIS A 49 -2.40 -8.09 -4.82
CA HIS A 49 -1.47 -7.35 -5.67
C HIS A 49 -1.21 -5.95 -5.10
N ALA A 50 -2.24 -5.26 -4.61
CA ALA A 50 -2.11 -3.94 -3.99
C ALA A 50 -1.27 -3.97 -2.71
N PHE A 51 -1.49 -4.96 -1.85
CA PHE A 51 -0.68 -5.16 -0.66
C PHE A 51 0.78 -5.52 -1.00
N TYR A 52 0.98 -6.36 -2.02
CA TYR A 52 2.30 -6.72 -2.49
C TYR A 52 3.06 -5.50 -3.04
N PHE A 53 2.41 -4.69 -3.89
CA PHE A 53 2.93 -3.42 -4.40
C PHE A 53 3.39 -2.49 -3.26
N ALA A 54 2.49 -2.22 -2.31
CA ALA A 54 2.80 -1.37 -1.17
C ALA A 54 4.00 -1.88 -0.35
N SER A 55 4.13 -3.20 -0.20
CA SER A 55 5.20 -3.82 0.60
C SER A 55 6.60 -3.59 0.03
N TYR A 56 6.79 -3.72 -1.28
CA TYR A 56 8.11 -3.48 -1.90
C TYR A 56 8.35 -2.01 -2.23
N MET A 57 7.30 -1.21 -2.41
CA MET A 57 7.42 0.24 -2.57
C MET A 57 7.84 0.90 -1.26
N ALA A 58 7.16 0.61 -0.15
CA ALA A 58 7.41 1.23 1.16
C ALA A 58 8.81 0.89 1.72
N THR A 59 9.37 -0.25 1.33
CA THR A 59 10.73 -0.67 1.71
C THR A 59 11.80 -0.19 0.73
N THR A 60 11.44 0.68 -0.23
CA THR A 60 12.32 1.23 -1.26
C THR A 60 12.98 0.19 -2.17
N ILE A 61 12.38 -1.00 -2.29
CA ILE A 61 12.83 -2.04 -3.21
C ILE A 61 12.48 -1.65 -4.66
N GLY A 62 11.23 -1.22 -4.88
CA GLY A 62 10.80 -0.59 -6.13
C GLY A 62 10.91 -1.48 -7.39
N PHE A 63 10.26 -2.64 -7.40
CA PHE A 63 10.23 -3.54 -8.58
C PHE A 63 9.52 -2.97 -9.82
N GLY A 64 8.91 -1.78 -9.72
CA GLY A 64 8.16 -1.14 -10.80
C GLY A 64 6.67 -1.41 -10.72
N GLU A 65 6.01 -1.32 -11.87
CA GLU A 65 4.56 -1.45 -12.06
C GLU A 65 4.26 -2.90 -12.48
N ILE A 66 3.65 -3.67 -11.57
CA ILE A 66 3.27 -5.07 -11.82
C ILE A 66 1.84 -5.33 -11.32
N PRO A 67 1.07 -6.22 -11.96
CA PRO A 67 1.44 -7.04 -13.13
C PRO A 67 1.38 -6.30 -14.47
N TYR A 68 0.73 -5.14 -14.52
CA TYR A 68 0.59 -4.30 -15.71
C TYR A 68 1.14 -2.90 -15.45
N GLU A 69 1.39 -2.15 -16.52
CA GLU A 69 1.72 -0.73 -16.42
C GLU A 69 0.57 0.05 -15.76
N PHE A 70 0.92 0.97 -14.89
CA PHE A 70 -0.04 1.76 -14.14
C PHE A 70 -0.64 2.85 -15.03
N SER A 71 -1.96 3.05 -14.89
CA SER A 71 -2.61 4.23 -15.46
C SER A 71 -2.10 5.51 -14.78
N ASP A 72 -2.27 6.67 -15.42
CA ASP A 72 -1.88 7.95 -14.83
C ASP A 72 -2.53 8.20 -13.46
N ALA A 73 -3.77 7.72 -13.28
CA ALA A 73 -4.47 7.78 -12.01
C ALA A 73 -3.80 6.87 -10.96
N GLN A 74 -3.36 5.66 -11.32
CA GLN A 74 -2.64 4.77 -10.43
C GLN A 74 -1.25 5.34 -10.06
N ARG A 75 -0.56 5.99 -11.01
CA ARG A 75 0.72 6.68 -10.74
C ARG A 75 0.55 7.88 -9.81
N LEU A 76 -0.50 8.67 -10.00
CA LEU A 76 -0.84 9.76 -9.09
C LEU A 76 -1.09 9.22 -7.67
N TRP A 77 -1.85 8.13 -7.55
CA TRP A 77 -2.11 7.50 -6.26
C TRP A 77 -0.85 6.92 -5.63
N ALA A 78 0.00 6.23 -6.40
CA ALA A 78 1.28 5.72 -5.94
C ALA A 78 2.18 6.85 -5.42
N THR A 79 2.18 8.01 -6.10
CA THR A 79 2.90 9.21 -5.64
C THR A 79 2.41 9.68 -4.29
N ILE A 80 1.09 9.71 -4.06
CA ILE A 80 0.51 10.04 -2.74
C ILE A 80 0.98 9.02 -1.69
N CYS A 81 0.96 7.72 -2.01
CA CYS A 81 1.40 6.67 -1.10
C CYS A 81 2.88 6.77 -0.69
N ILE A 82 3.75 7.32 -1.54
CA ILE A 82 5.17 7.55 -1.22
C ILE A 82 5.35 8.57 -0.08
N TYR A 83 4.42 9.53 0.03
CA TYR A 83 4.48 10.62 1.02
C TYR A 83 3.48 10.46 2.18
N LEU A 84 2.75 9.33 2.23
CA LEU A 84 1.81 8.98 3.29
C LEU A 84 2.53 8.44 4.53
#